data_AF-A0A6C0I1Y5-F1
#
_entry.id   AF-A0A6C0I1Y5-F1
#
_cell.length_a   1.000
_cell.length_b   1.000
_cell.length_c   1.000
_cell.angle_alpha   90.00
_cell.angle_beta   90.00
_cell.angle_gamma   90.00
#
_symmetry.space_group_name_H-M   'P 1'
#
loop_
_entity.id
_entity.type
_entity.pdbx_description
1 polymer ?
#
loop_
_entity_poly.entity_id
_entity_poly.type
_entity_poly.pdbx_seq_one_letter_code
_entity_poly.pdbx_strand_id
1 'polypeptide(L)'
;MNESHFLYNSKKIKSLIDTFGIIEANKIITASKMYKKYYLEDDHISSISDFFKYLKSIKYWKLDKKYIPIHIYEFVYMNRLRINNIKLKKYKELQYIWSIGHLDDINYEKNIMDHCAHMGYLNCIKILLDRFYPYDCKTYSISAFYAHIECLQYLYTFKTFLRAGVQFDESVMQAAMDGGNNDCIYYVINNM
;
A
#
# COMPACT_ATOMS: atom_id res chain seq x y z
N MET A 1 -20.93 -23.25 13.31
CA MET A 1 -20.15 -23.64 12.12
C MET A 1 -18.89 -22.80 12.08
N ASN A 2 -17.73 -23.39 12.38
CA ASN A 2 -16.47 -22.65 12.54
C ASN A 2 -16.09 -21.92 11.23
N GLU A 3 -15.80 -20.63 11.31
CA GLU A 3 -15.44 -19.77 10.17
C GLU A 3 -14.16 -20.25 9.44
N SER A 4 -13.34 -21.08 10.08
CA SER A 4 -12.24 -21.80 9.44
C SER A 4 -12.71 -22.74 8.33
N HIS A 5 -13.95 -23.23 8.39
CA HIS A 5 -14.46 -24.23 7.45
C HIS A 5 -14.84 -23.67 6.08
N PHE A 6 -15.14 -22.36 5.98
CA PHE A 6 -15.53 -21.72 4.72
C PHE A 6 -14.32 -21.53 3.78
N LEU A 7 -13.15 -21.20 4.34
CA LEU A 7 -11.91 -21.01 3.57
C LEU A 7 -11.21 -22.35 3.31
N TYR A 8 -11.25 -23.31 4.24
CA TYR A 8 -10.59 -24.62 4.08
C TYR A 8 -11.24 -25.52 3.01
N ASN A 9 -12.54 -25.35 2.75
CA ASN A 9 -13.29 -26.16 1.77
C ASN A 9 -13.34 -25.57 0.36
N SER A 10 -12.63 -24.48 0.11
CA SER A 10 -12.30 -24.06 -1.25
C SER A 10 -11.52 -25.19 -1.93
N LYS A 11 -12.06 -25.78 -2.99
CA LYS A 11 -11.38 -26.83 -3.80
C LYS A 11 -9.95 -26.41 -4.19
N LYS A 12 -9.70 -25.10 -4.32
CA LYS A 12 -8.38 -24.53 -4.64
C LYS A 12 -7.37 -24.63 -3.48
N ILE A 13 -7.80 -24.50 -2.22
CA ILE A 13 -6.89 -24.51 -1.04
C ILE A 13 -6.44 -25.93 -0.69
N LYS A 14 -7.29 -26.94 -0.87
CA LYS A 14 -6.94 -28.35 -0.60
C LYS A 14 -5.86 -28.86 -1.57
N SER A 15 -6.02 -28.57 -2.86
CA SER A 15 -5.01 -28.81 -3.90
C SER A 15 -3.66 -28.15 -3.58
N LEU A 16 -3.66 -26.97 -2.96
CA LEU A 16 -2.43 -26.23 -2.62
C LEU A 16 -1.67 -26.85 -1.45
N ILE A 17 -2.37 -27.40 -0.45
CA ILE A 17 -1.75 -28.12 0.67
C ILE A 17 -1.07 -29.39 0.15
N ASP A 18 -1.75 -30.11 -0.75
CA ASP A 18 -1.25 -31.34 -1.34
C ASP A 18 -0.06 -31.12 -2.29
N THR A 19 -0.03 -29.98 -2.99
CA THR A 19 1.04 -29.67 -3.98
C THR A 19 2.31 -29.14 -3.34
N PHE A 20 2.21 -28.38 -2.25
CA PHE A 20 3.34 -27.59 -1.73
C PHE A 20 3.83 -27.98 -0.32
N GLY A 21 3.28 -29.03 0.29
CA GLY A 21 3.85 -29.68 1.49
C GLY A 21 4.23 -28.70 2.59
N ILE A 22 3.24 -28.07 3.24
CA ILE A 22 3.49 -27.00 4.21
C ILE A 22 4.05 -27.57 5.52
N ILE A 23 5.37 -27.47 5.70
CA ILE A 23 6.09 -27.64 6.98
C ILE A 23 6.70 -26.26 7.35
N GLU A 24 6.84 -26.01 8.64
CA GLU A 24 6.87 -24.72 9.34
C GLU A 24 7.85 -23.62 8.85
N ALA A 25 7.64 -22.39 9.36
CA ALA A 25 8.37 -21.14 9.11
C ALA A 25 8.26 -20.49 7.71
N ASN A 26 8.11 -21.26 6.62
CA ASN A 26 7.93 -20.71 5.26
C ASN A 26 6.52 -20.14 4.97
N LYS A 27 5.60 -20.16 5.95
CA LYS A 27 4.20 -19.76 5.78
C LYS A 27 3.99 -18.29 5.43
N ILE A 28 4.81 -17.34 5.91
CA ILE A 28 4.57 -15.89 5.66
C ILE A 28 4.94 -15.50 4.22
N ILE A 29 6.09 -15.97 3.73
CA ILE A 29 6.55 -15.70 2.36
C ILE A 29 5.62 -16.41 1.36
N THR A 30 5.23 -17.65 1.65
CA THR A 30 4.31 -18.42 0.79
C THR A 30 2.89 -17.87 0.84
N ALA A 31 2.37 -17.45 2.00
CA ALA A 31 1.07 -16.80 2.11
C ALA A 31 1.03 -15.45 1.40
N SER A 32 2.08 -14.64 1.52
CA SER A 32 2.20 -13.37 0.79
C SER A 32 2.26 -13.59 -0.74
N LYS A 33 3.01 -14.59 -1.21
CA LYS A 33 3.04 -15.00 -2.62
C LYS A 33 1.69 -15.56 -3.11
N MET A 34 1.01 -16.38 -2.31
CA MET A 34 -0.30 -16.96 -2.62
C MET A 34 -1.39 -15.89 -2.65
N TYR A 35 -1.38 -14.97 -1.69
CA TYR A 35 -2.28 -13.84 -1.64
C TYR A 35 -2.08 -12.91 -2.84
N LYS A 36 -0.82 -12.65 -3.21
CA LYS A 36 -0.46 -11.88 -4.41
C LYS A 36 -0.91 -12.54 -5.70
N LYS A 37 -0.80 -13.87 -5.84
CA LYS A 37 -1.19 -14.58 -7.06
C LYS A 37 -2.70 -14.77 -7.21
N TYR A 38 -3.45 -14.94 -6.12
CA TYR A 38 -4.85 -15.40 -6.21
C TYR A 38 -5.91 -14.44 -5.69
N TYR A 39 -5.54 -13.48 -4.84
CA TYR A 39 -6.49 -12.47 -4.35
C TYR A 39 -6.24 -11.12 -5.01
N LEU A 40 -4.98 -10.78 -5.33
CA LEU A 40 -4.65 -9.48 -5.94
C LEU A 40 -4.86 -9.39 -7.46
N GLU A 41 -4.94 -10.52 -8.18
CA GLU A 41 -5.04 -10.51 -9.65
C GLU A 41 -6.48 -10.26 -10.16
N ASP A 42 -7.55 -10.54 -9.38
CA ASP A 42 -8.93 -10.51 -9.93
C ASP A 42 -10.05 -9.89 -9.05
N ASP A 43 -9.86 -9.58 -7.76
CA ASP A 43 -10.98 -9.13 -6.90
C ASP A 43 -10.90 -7.65 -6.51
N HIS A 44 -11.73 -6.81 -7.17
CA HIS A 44 -12.02 -5.44 -6.77
C HIS A 44 -12.84 -5.40 -5.47
N ILE A 45 -12.40 -4.61 -4.47
CA ILE A 45 -13.23 -4.30 -3.30
C ILE A 45 -14.34 -3.32 -3.73
N SER A 46 -15.49 -3.86 -4.11
CA SER A 46 -16.67 -3.08 -4.52
C SER A 46 -17.68 -2.90 -3.39
N SER A 47 -17.55 -3.63 -2.29
CA SER A 47 -18.49 -3.59 -1.16
C SER A 47 -17.80 -3.65 0.21
N ILE A 48 -18.50 -3.17 1.24
CA ILE A 48 -18.10 -3.32 2.66
C ILE A 48 -17.90 -4.80 3.02
N SER A 49 -18.72 -5.69 2.47
CA SER A 49 -18.61 -7.14 2.71
C SER A 49 -17.27 -7.67 2.18
N ASP A 50 -16.89 -7.29 0.96
CA ASP A 50 -15.63 -7.75 0.35
C ASP A 50 -14.43 -7.18 1.08
N PHE A 51 -14.51 -5.92 1.52
CA PHE A 51 -13.52 -5.31 2.38
C PHE A 51 -13.28 -6.14 3.64
N PHE A 52 -14.32 -6.51 4.38
CA PHE A 52 -14.18 -7.32 5.59
C PHE A 52 -13.65 -8.74 5.32
N LYS A 53 -13.99 -9.37 4.18
CA LYS A 53 -13.38 -10.67 3.78
C LYS A 53 -11.86 -10.52 3.63
N TYR A 54 -11.43 -9.44 3.00
CA TYR A 54 -10.02 -9.13 2.84
C TYR A 54 -9.30 -8.90 4.17
N LEU A 55 -9.89 -8.10 5.07
CA LEU A 55 -9.28 -7.87 6.39
C LEU A 55 -9.14 -9.18 7.19
N LYS A 56 -10.14 -10.07 7.11
CA LYS A 56 -10.08 -11.39 7.74
C LYS A 56 -8.88 -12.19 7.21
N SER A 57 -8.67 -12.20 5.90
CA SER A 57 -7.52 -12.87 5.27
C SER A 57 -6.20 -12.27 5.73
N ILE A 58 -6.06 -10.94 5.67
CA ILE A 58 -4.82 -10.24 6.08
C ILE A 58 -4.47 -10.53 7.55
N LYS A 59 -5.47 -10.51 8.43
CA LYS A 59 -5.32 -10.88 9.85
C LYS A 59 -4.98 -12.35 10.05
N TYR A 60 -5.66 -13.26 9.35
CA TYR A 60 -5.42 -14.69 9.45
C TYR A 60 -3.99 -15.07 9.07
N TRP A 61 -3.48 -14.48 7.98
CA TRP A 61 -2.12 -14.71 7.49
C TRP A 61 -1.04 -13.88 8.19
N LYS A 62 -1.44 -12.98 9.10
CA LYS A 62 -0.56 -12.03 9.79
C LYS A 62 0.38 -11.29 8.83
N LEU A 63 -0.16 -10.76 7.74
CA LEU A 63 0.67 -10.08 6.74
C LEU A 63 1.30 -8.81 7.32
N ASP A 64 2.54 -8.55 6.91
CA ASP A 64 3.26 -7.31 7.19
C ASP A 64 2.69 -6.13 6.37
N LYS A 65 2.87 -4.90 6.88
CA LYS A 65 2.40 -3.66 6.27
C LYS A 65 2.76 -3.48 4.80
N LYS A 66 3.96 -3.92 4.42
CA LYS A 66 4.45 -3.86 3.02
C LYS A 66 3.69 -4.78 2.06
N TYR A 67 2.86 -5.68 2.58
CA TYR A 67 2.02 -6.60 1.82
C TYR A 67 0.53 -6.26 1.88
N ILE A 68 0.14 -5.17 2.56
CA ILE A 68 -1.26 -4.71 2.53
C ILE A 68 -1.53 -4.17 1.13
N PRO A 69 -2.55 -4.67 0.42
CA PRO A 69 -2.86 -4.18 -0.92
C PRO A 69 -3.35 -2.76 -0.97
N ILE A 70 -3.03 -2.09 -2.07
CA ILE A 70 -3.53 -0.74 -2.35
C ILE A 70 -5.06 -0.63 -2.30
N HIS A 71 -5.80 -1.66 -2.74
CA HIS A 71 -7.26 -1.64 -2.72
C HIS A 71 -7.85 -1.50 -1.31
N ILE A 72 -7.10 -1.89 -0.27
CA ILE A 72 -7.50 -1.69 1.13
C ILE A 72 -7.37 -0.21 1.48
N TYR A 73 -6.26 0.42 1.11
CA TYR A 73 -6.03 1.85 1.28
C TYR A 73 -7.05 2.67 0.49
N GLU A 74 -7.32 2.32 -0.77
CA GLU A 74 -8.35 2.94 -1.62
C GLU A 74 -9.72 2.85 -0.97
N PHE A 75 -10.13 1.65 -0.54
CA PHE A 75 -11.45 1.47 0.06
C PHE A 75 -11.61 2.25 1.37
N VAL A 76 -10.58 2.23 2.23
CA VAL A 76 -10.55 3.00 3.48
C VAL A 76 -10.64 4.50 3.20
N TYR A 77 -9.89 4.99 2.22
CA TYR A 77 -9.88 6.38 1.79
C TYR A 77 -11.24 6.81 1.23
N MET A 78 -11.76 6.09 0.23
CA MET A 78 -13.03 6.41 -0.44
C MET A 78 -14.23 6.38 0.53
N ASN A 79 -14.20 5.49 1.52
CA ASN A 79 -15.27 5.36 2.52
C ASN A 79 -15.01 6.16 3.81
N ARG A 80 -13.90 6.93 3.88
CA ARG A 80 -13.49 7.72 5.06
C ARG A 80 -13.54 6.92 6.38
N LEU A 81 -13.15 5.66 6.34
CA LEU A 81 -13.21 4.76 7.50
C LEU A 81 -12.08 5.13 8.47
N ARG A 82 -12.39 5.54 9.72
CA ARG A 82 -11.41 5.94 10.76
C ARG A 82 -11.44 5.00 11.97
N ILE A 83 -10.28 4.63 12.55
CA ILE A 83 -10.25 3.75 13.74
C ILE A 83 -10.96 4.36 14.96
N ASN A 84 -10.86 5.69 15.08
CA ASN A 84 -11.44 6.45 16.19
C ASN A 84 -12.97 6.51 16.13
N ASN A 85 -13.57 6.10 15.01
CA ASN A 85 -15.01 5.96 14.89
C ASN A 85 -15.51 4.86 15.83
N ILE A 86 -16.27 5.25 16.86
CA ILE A 86 -16.81 4.36 17.90
C ILE A 86 -17.57 3.17 17.29
N LYS A 87 -18.27 3.37 16.16
CA LYS A 87 -19.00 2.30 15.48
C LYS A 87 -18.08 1.25 14.85
N LEU A 88 -16.86 1.63 14.48
CA LEU A 88 -15.87 0.77 13.83
C LEU A 88 -14.97 0.05 14.84
N LYS A 89 -14.86 0.55 16.08
CA LYS A 89 -14.06 -0.08 17.15
C LYS A 89 -14.48 -1.53 17.46
N LYS A 90 -15.72 -1.95 17.15
CA LYS A 90 -16.17 -3.33 17.39
C LYS A 90 -15.54 -4.37 16.45
N TYR A 91 -14.94 -3.95 15.33
CA TYR A 91 -14.39 -4.86 14.33
C TYR A 91 -12.89 -5.11 14.58
N LYS A 92 -12.55 -6.30 15.08
CA LYS A 92 -11.17 -6.67 15.44
C LYS A 92 -10.24 -6.77 14.23
N GLU A 93 -10.78 -7.08 13.06
CA GLU A 93 -10.03 -7.17 11.79
C GLU A 93 -9.54 -5.79 11.34
N LEU A 94 -10.41 -4.80 11.48
CA LEU A 94 -10.11 -3.40 11.22
C LEU A 94 -9.02 -2.89 12.17
N GLN A 95 -9.15 -3.16 13.47
CA GLN A 95 -8.12 -2.81 14.46
C GLN A 95 -6.75 -3.41 14.13
N TYR A 96 -6.73 -4.69 13.73
CA TYR A 96 -5.49 -5.36 13.33
C TYR A 96 -4.83 -4.62 12.16
N ILE A 97 -5.58 -4.33 11.11
CA ILE A 97 -5.03 -3.66 9.93
C ILE A 97 -4.58 -2.23 10.20
N TRP A 98 -5.27 -1.49 11.07
CA TRP A 98 -4.80 -0.18 11.53
C TRP A 98 -3.50 -0.28 12.32
N SER A 99 -3.37 -1.29 13.17
CA SER A 99 -2.15 -1.50 13.97
C SER A 99 -0.91 -1.83 13.14
N ILE A 100 -1.08 -2.48 11.98
CA ILE A 100 0.03 -2.84 11.11
C ILE A 100 0.22 -1.85 9.96
N GLY A 101 -0.86 -1.26 9.41
CA GLY A 101 -0.82 -0.52 8.14
C GLY A 101 -0.61 0.99 8.26
N HIS A 102 -0.56 1.56 9.47
CA HIS A 102 -0.54 3.01 9.70
C HIS A 102 -1.68 3.76 8.98
N LEU A 103 -2.81 3.08 8.79
CA LEU A 103 -3.98 3.63 8.09
C LEU A 103 -4.62 4.82 8.84
N ASP A 104 -4.26 5.03 10.10
CA ASP A 104 -4.68 6.20 10.89
C ASP A 104 -4.01 7.49 10.41
N ASP A 105 -2.85 7.36 9.76
CA ASP A 105 -2.10 8.47 9.16
C ASP A 105 -2.55 8.75 7.72
N ILE A 106 -3.57 8.04 7.21
CA ILE A 106 -4.25 8.46 5.98
C ILE A 106 -4.98 9.77 6.29
N ASN A 107 -4.31 10.87 5.98
CA ASN A 107 -4.97 12.16 5.92
C ASN A 107 -5.94 12.13 4.72
N TYR A 108 -7.24 11.99 4.99
CA TYR A 108 -8.30 11.96 3.97
C TYR A 108 -8.43 13.26 3.16
N GLU A 109 -7.76 14.35 3.57
CA GLU A 109 -7.64 15.58 2.79
C GLU A 109 -6.47 15.53 1.81
N LYS A 110 -5.50 14.64 2.04
CA LYS A 110 -4.33 14.40 1.21
C LYS A 110 -4.64 13.23 0.26
N ASN A 111 -4.26 13.31 -1.01
CA ASN A 111 -4.53 12.22 -1.96
C ASN A 111 -3.78 10.93 -1.55
N ILE A 112 -4.26 9.77 -2.01
CA ILE A 112 -3.68 8.46 -1.65
C ILE A 112 -2.22 8.30 -2.12
N MET A 113 -1.85 8.97 -3.22
CA MET A 113 -0.49 8.99 -3.77
C MET A 113 0.50 9.61 -2.79
N ASP A 114 0.16 10.75 -2.19
CA ASP A 114 0.95 11.45 -1.18
C ASP A 114 1.13 10.62 0.10
N HIS A 115 0.14 9.82 0.48
CA HIS A 115 0.26 8.92 1.63
C HIS A 115 1.20 7.76 1.31
N CYS A 116 1.08 7.15 0.13
CA CYS A 116 2.00 6.10 -0.30
C CYS A 116 3.45 6.62 -0.42
N ALA A 117 3.64 7.84 -0.92
CA ALA A 117 4.92 8.53 -0.94
C ALA A 117 5.48 8.76 0.47
N HIS A 118 4.65 9.21 1.41
CA HIS A 118 5.05 9.44 2.82
C HIS A 118 5.51 8.16 3.52
N MET A 119 4.84 7.04 3.23
CA MET A 119 5.12 5.75 3.86
C MET A 119 6.18 4.91 3.12
N GLY A 120 6.67 5.36 1.96
CA GLY A 120 7.63 4.60 1.16
C GLY A 120 7.04 3.38 0.46
N TYR A 121 5.74 3.36 0.20
CA TYR A 121 5.04 2.22 -0.37
C TYR A 121 5.17 2.18 -1.90
N LEU A 122 6.39 1.95 -2.42
CA LEU A 122 6.69 1.93 -3.86
C LEU A 122 5.73 1.06 -4.68
N ASN A 123 5.44 -0.17 -4.22
CA ASN A 123 4.53 -1.06 -4.94
C ASN A 123 3.10 -0.49 -5.03
N CYS A 124 2.68 0.28 -4.03
CA CYS A 124 1.40 0.98 -4.07
C CYS A 124 1.43 2.11 -5.09
N ILE A 125 2.49 2.91 -5.11
CA ILE A 125 2.70 3.98 -6.12
C ILE A 125 2.66 3.41 -7.54
N LYS A 126 3.32 2.28 -7.79
CA LYS A 126 3.26 1.58 -9.10
C LYS A 126 1.83 1.31 -9.55
N ILE A 127 1.05 0.66 -8.70
CA ILE A 127 -0.33 0.30 -9.02
C ILE A 127 -1.22 1.53 -9.16
N LEU A 128 -1.02 2.57 -8.34
CA LEU A 128 -1.79 3.80 -8.43
C LEU A 128 -1.53 4.55 -9.74
N LEU A 129 -0.28 4.60 -10.19
CA LEU A 129 0.08 5.16 -11.50
C LEU A 129 -0.50 4.35 -12.66
N ASP A 130 -0.44 3.02 -12.58
CA ASP A 130 -1.06 2.12 -13.59
C ASP A 130 -2.59 2.33 -13.70
N ARG A 131 -3.22 2.81 -12.61
CA ARG A 131 -4.65 3.14 -12.54
C ARG A 131 -4.95 4.63 -12.76
N PHE A 132 -3.97 5.40 -13.20
CA PHE A 132 -4.10 6.84 -13.49
C PHE A 132 -4.58 7.68 -12.29
N TYR A 133 -4.25 7.28 -11.06
CA TYR A 133 -4.50 8.15 -9.91
C TYR A 133 -3.68 9.43 -10.03
N PRO A 134 -4.26 10.59 -9.66
CA PRO A 134 -3.57 11.86 -9.75
C PRO A 134 -2.43 11.94 -8.73
N TYR A 135 -1.34 12.57 -9.16
CA TYR A 135 -0.18 12.92 -8.36
C TYR A 135 0.34 14.29 -8.84
N ASP A 136 1.08 14.98 -7.98
CA ASP A 136 1.61 16.31 -8.27
C ASP A 136 3.02 16.47 -7.68
N CYS A 137 3.60 17.66 -7.78
CA CYS A 137 4.94 17.98 -7.26
C CYS A 137 5.10 17.66 -5.76
N LYS A 138 4.00 17.74 -5.01
CA LYS A 138 3.99 17.45 -3.58
C LYS A 138 4.28 15.97 -3.34
N THR A 139 3.74 15.06 -4.15
CA THR A 139 4.00 13.61 -4.05
C THR A 139 5.50 13.29 -4.17
N TYR A 140 6.22 13.96 -5.08
CA TYR A 140 7.68 13.83 -5.23
C TYR A 140 8.42 14.39 -4.02
N SER A 141 8.04 15.61 -3.63
CA SER A 141 8.64 16.31 -2.49
C SER A 141 8.50 15.51 -1.19
N ILE A 142 7.36 14.86 -0.98
CA ILE A 142 7.14 13.95 0.15
C ILE A 142 8.09 12.76 0.09
N SER A 143 8.20 12.09 -1.08
CA SER A 143 9.11 10.95 -1.23
C SER A 143 10.56 11.37 -0.92
N ALA A 144 10.95 12.56 -1.37
CA ALA A 144 12.27 13.13 -1.14
C ALA A 144 12.52 13.52 0.33
N PHE A 145 11.54 14.15 0.99
CA PHE A 145 11.64 14.59 2.39
C PHE A 145 11.72 13.42 3.39
N TYR A 146 11.06 12.29 3.10
CA TYR A 146 11.03 11.12 3.99
C TYR A 146 12.04 10.03 3.62
N ALA A 147 13.05 10.34 2.80
CA ALA A 147 14.12 9.43 2.39
C ALA A 147 13.68 8.21 1.56
N HIS A 148 12.50 8.25 0.92
CA HIS A 148 11.98 7.14 0.12
C HIS A 148 12.48 7.21 -1.32
N ILE A 149 13.78 7.00 -1.50
CA ILE A 149 14.44 7.23 -2.78
C ILE A 149 13.90 6.34 -3.90
N GLU A 150 13.53 5.10 -3.63
CA GLU A 150 12.99 4.22 -4.68
C GLU A 150 11.61 4.69 -5.16
N CYS A 151 10.83 5.30 -4.26
CA CYS A 151 9.57 5.97 -4.64
C CYS A 151 9.84 7.19 -5.51
N LEU A 152 10.80 8.03 -5.11
CA LEU A 152 11.19 9.22 -5.86
C LEU A 152 11.72 8.86 -7.26
N GLN A 153 12.62 7.90 -7.36
CA GLN A 153 13.17 7.40 -8.62
C GLN A 153 12.08 6.93 -9.56
N TYR A 154 11.16 6.12 -9.03
CA TYR A 154 10.05 5.61 -9.84
C TYR A 154 9.13 6.73 -10.30
N LEU A 155 8.75 7.65 -9.41
CA LEU A 155 7.96 8.82 -9.79
C LEU A 155 8.67 9.67 -10.86
N TYR A 156 9.99 9.87 -10.75
CA TYR A 156 10.79 10.65 -11.72
C TYR A 156 10.71 10.12 -13.15
N THR A 157 10.48 8.82 -13.33
CA THR A 157 10.26 8.23 -14.67
C THR A 157 9.02 8.79 -15.37
N PHE A 158 8.08 9.36 -14.61
CA PHE A 158 6.85 9.98 -15.09
C PHE A 158 6.89 11.52 -15.03
N LYS A 159 8.01 12.15 -14.66
CA LYS A 159 8.16 13.61 -14.54
C LYS A 159 7.72 14.37 -15.81
N THR A 160 7.92 13.78 -16.98
CA THR A 160 7.57 14.37 -18.29
C THR A 160 6.08 14.68 -18.44
N PHE A 161 5.19 13.96 -17.73
CA PHE A 161 3.74 14.16 -17.81
C PHE A 161 3.25 15.43 -17.09
N LEU A 162 4.06 16.02 -16.21
CA LEU A 162 3.67 17.17 -15.39
C LEU A 162 3.97 18.54 -16.04
N ARG A 163 4.51 18.60 -17.27
CA ARG A 163 5.09 19.85 -17.86
C ARG A 163 5.97 20.60 -16.84
N ALA A 164 6.71 19.84 -16.05
CA ALA A 164 7.53 20.33 -14.97
C ALA A 164 8.85 20.90 -15.52
N GLY A 165 9.07 22.21 -15.38
CA GLY A 165 10.35 22.86 -15.68
C GLY A 165 11.28 22.93 -14.46
N VAL A 166 12.40 23.66 -14.55
CA VAL A 166 13.46 23.79 -13.52
C VAL A 166 12.94 24.04 -12.10
N GLN A 167 11.87 24.82 -11.94
CA GLN A 167 11.23 25.10 -10.63
C GLN A 167 10.69 23.85 -9.91
N PHE A 168 10.36 22.78 -10.66
CA PHE A 168 9.97 21.50 -10.08
C PHE A 168 11.13 20.83 -9.37
N ASP A 169 12.27 20.70 -10.04
CA ASP A 169 13.42 19.99 -9.49
C ASP A 169 13.99 20.72 -8.27
N GLU A 170 13.97 22.05 -8.28
CA GLU A 170 14.29 22.87 -7.12
C GLU A 170 13.40 22.55 -5.91
N SER A 171 12.08 22.40 -6.11
CA SER A 171 11.14 22.10 -5.02
C SER A 171 11.40 20.72 -4.40
N VAL A 172 11.69 19.71 -5.24
CA VAL A 172 11.96 18.34 -4.78
C VAL A 172 13.32 18.26 -4.09
N MET A 173 14.32 18.95 -4.63
CA MET A 173 15.64 19.07 -4.01
C MET A 173 15.57 19.79 -2.67
N GLN A 174 14.82 20.89 -2.56
CA GLN A 174 14.63 21.59 -1.30
C GLN A 174 13.97 20.67 -0.26
N ALA A 175 12.95 19.91 -0.65
CA ALA A 175 12.33 18.93 0.24
C ALA A 175 13.32 17.84 0.70
N ALA A 176 14.21 17.37 -0.18
CA ALA A 176 15.28 16.44 0.18
C ALA A 176 16.27 17.07 1.17
N MET A 177 16.63 18.35 1.00
CA MET A 177 17.48 19.10 1.93
C MET A 177 16.82 19.28 3.29
N ASP A 178 15.56 19.70 3.31
CA ASP A 178 14.79 19.89 4.55
C ASP A 178 14.63 18.56 5.33
N GLY A 179 14.54 17.44 4.61
CA GLY A 179 14.52 16.09 5.17
C GLY A 179 15.89 15.52 5.53
N GLY A 180 16.99 16.18 5.15
CA GLY A 180 18.36 15.70 5.37
C GLY A 180 18.78 14.49 4.52
N ASN A 181 18.15 14.28 3.36
CA ASN A 181 18.28 13.07 2.56
C ASN A 181 19.25 13.24 1.39
N ASN A 182 20.55 13.05 1.67
CA ASN A 182 21.63 13.22 0.70
C ASN A 182 21.46 12.40 -0.57
N ASP A 183 20.99 11.15 -0.48
CA ASP A 183 20.78 10.31 -1.66
C ASP A 183 19.72 10.89 -2.60
N CYS A 184 18.63 11.42 -2.04
CA CYS A 184 17.60 12.09 -2.81
C CYS A 184 18.12 13.38 -3.46
N ILE A 185 18.96 14.15 -2.76
CA ILE A 185 19.62 15.35 -3.30
C ILE A 185 20.50 14.98 -4.50
N TYR A 186 21.40 14.01 -4.33
CA TYR A 186 22.28 13.54 -5.40
C TYR A 186 21.50 13.02 -6.60
N TYR A 187 20.42 12.27 -6.35
CA TYR A 187 19.58 11.75 -7.42
C TYR A 187 18.92 12.87 -8.22
N VAL A 188 18.34 13.86 -7.55
CA VAL A 188 17.68 15.00 -8.21
C VAL A 188 18.69 15.80 -9.04
N ILE A 189 19.86 16.15 -8.48
CA ILE A 189 20.91 16.90 -9.18
C ILE A 189 21.37 16.16 -10.46
N ASN A 190 21.51 14.85 -10.40
CA ASN A 190 21.96 14.06 -11.55
C ASN A 190 20.87 13.84 -12.62
N ASN A 191 19.61 14.23 -12.36
CA ASN A 191 18.46 14.04 -13.27
C ASN A 191 17.67 15.34 -13.54
N MET A 192 18.24 16.49 -13.20
CA MET A 192 17.81 17.83 -13.62
C MET A 192 18.14 18.05 -15.10
#